data_AF-A0A5N5E8W8-F1
#
_entry.id   AF-A0A5N5E8W8-F1
#
_cell.length_a   1.000
_cell.length_b   1.000
_cell.length_c   1.000
_cell.angle_alpha   90.00
_cell.angle_beta   90.00
_cell.angle_gamma   90.00
#
_symmetry.space_group_name_H-M   'P 1'
#
loop_
_entity.id
_entity.type
_entity.pdbx_description
1 polymer ?
#
loop_
_entity_poly.entity_id
_entity_poly.type
_entity_poly.pdbx_seq_one_letter_code
_entity_poly.pdbx_strand_id
1 'polypeptide(L)' 'MSGTKAGGLKARDRNLAKDPDFYKKIGAIGGRLGTTGGFAADRKLARIAGAKGGRISKRGKKEVKDEQI' A
#
# COMPACT_ATOMS: atom_id res chain seq x y z
N MET A 1 0.19 -2.16 -24.73
CA MET A 1 1.49 -1.50 -24.54
C MET A 1 1.93 -1.70 -23.10
N SER A 2 3.21 -2.04 -22.90
CA SER A 2 3.88 -1.94 -21.60
C SER A 2 3.90 -0.48 -21.13
N GLY A 3 3.88 -0.26 -19.82
CA GLY A 3 3.98 1.07 -19.22
C GLY A 3 2.71 1.95 -19.27
N THR A 4 1.66 1.56 -20.00
CA THR A 4 0.40 2.33 -20.03
C THR A 4 -0.60 1.83 -18.99
N LYS A 5 -1.50 2.72 -18.54
CA LYS A 5 -2.58 2.38 -17.59
C LYS A 5 -3.42 1.19 -18.07
N ALA A 6 -3.80 1.19 -19.35
CA ALA A 6 -4.55 0.09 -19.96
C ALA A 6 -3.77 -1.23 -19.97
N GLY A 7 -2.45 -1.17 -20.21
CA GLY A 7 -1.57 -2.35 -20.11
C GLY A 7 -1.51 -2.92 -18.69
N GLY A 8 -1.39 -2.05 -17.68
CA GLY A 8 -1.38 -2.44 -16.27
C GLY A 8 -2.67 -3.12 -15.82
N LEU A 9 -3.83 -2.61 -16.26
CA LEU A 9 -5.13 -3.22 -15.96
C LEU A 9 -5.24 -4.64 -16.55
N LYS A 10 -4.88 -4.82 -17.82
CA LYS A 10 -4.87 -6.14 -18.47
C LYS A 10 -3.93 -7.13 -17.77
N ALA A 11 -2.77 -6.67 -17.30
CA ALA A 11 -1.84 -7.50 -16.55
C ALA A 11 -2.40 -7.91 -15.18
N ARG A 12 -3.03 -6.97 -14.45
CA ARG A 12 -3.73 -7.26 -13.18
C ARG A 12 -4.77 -8.34 -13.36
N ASP A 13 -5.65 -8.17 -14.35
CA ASP A 13 -6.77 -9.08 -14.58
C ASP A 13 -6.28 -10.48 -14.93
N ARG A 14 -5.23 -10.58 -15.75
CA ARG A 14 -4.58 -11.87 -16.07
C ARG A 14 -3.95 -12.53 -14.84
N ASN A 15 -3.31 -11.76 -13.97
CA ASN A 15 -2.67 -12.29 -12.76
C ASN A 15 -3.71 -12.79 -11.75
N LEU A 16 -4.79 -12.02 -11.54
CA LEU A 16 -5.88 -12.40 -10.64
C LEU A 16 -6.68 -13.60 -11.15
N ALA A 17 -6.89 -13.71 -12.47
CA ALA A 17 -7.55 -14.87 -13.07
C ALA A 17 -6.75 -16.16 -12.91
N LYS A 18 -5.41 -16.07 -12.91
CA LYS A 18 -4.53 -17.23 -12.67
C LYS A 18 -4.43 -17.60 -11.19
N ASP A 19 -4.35 -16.59 -10.34
CA ASP A 19 -4.20 -16.76 -8.90
C ASP A 19 -4.89 -15.60 -8.18
N PRO A 20 -6.06 -15.83 -7.55
CA PRO A 20 -6.77 -14.79 -6.81
C PRO A 20 -5.93 -14.16 -5.70
N ASP A 21 -4.95 -14.89 -5.16
CA ASP A 21 -4.07 -14.44 -4.08
C ASP A 21 -2.70 -13.95 -4.56
N PHE A 22 -2.51 -13.76 -5.88
CA PHE A 22 -1.23 -13.37 -6.49
C PHE A 22 -0.54 -12.22 -5.75
N TYR A 23 -1.26 -11.11 -5.52
CA TYR A 23 -0.72 -9.92 -4.86
C TYR A 23 -0.43 -10.13 -3.36
N LYS A 24 -1.19 -10.98 -2.69
CA LYS A 24 -0.95 -11.33 -1.28
C LYS A 24 0.34 -12.15 -1.14
N LYS A 25 0.52 -13.14 -2.02
CA LYS A 25 1.71 -14.02 -2.01
C LYS A 25 2.99 -13.25 -2.28
N ILE A 26 3.03 -12.43 -3.34
CA ILE A 26 4.22 -11.62 -3.65
C ILE A 26 4.54 -10.62 -2.54
N GLY A 27 3.50 -10.02 -1.93
CA GLY A 27 3.67 -9.11 -0.80
C GLY A 27 4.23 -9.81 0.44
N ALA A 28 3.76 -11.03 0.74
CA ALA A 28 4.25 -11.83 1.85
C ALA A 28 5.72 -12.26 1.64
N ILE A 29 6.11 -12.64 0.42
CA ILE A 29 7.50 -12.97 0.09
C ILE A 29 8.39 -11.75 0.28
N GLY A 30 8.01 -10.59 -0.27
CA GLY A 30 8.75 -9.35 -0.12
C GLY A 30 8.85 -8.89 1.34
N GLY A 31 7.78 -9.06 2.11
CA GLY A 31 7.76 -8.77 3.55
C GLY A 31 8.68 -9.69 4.35
N ARG A 32 8.74 -10.98 4.02
CA ARG A 32 9.61 -11.96 4.68
C ARG A 32 11.10 -11.76 4.35
N LEU A 33 11.41 -11.36 3.12
CA LEU A 33 12.77 -11.05 2.69
C LEU A 33 13.23 -9.64 3.11
N GLY A 34 12.30 -8.78 3.51
CA GLY A 34 12.61 -7.44 4.01
C GLY A 34 13.35 -7.51 5.35
N THR A 35 14.64 -7.17 5.34
CA THR A 35 15.50 -7.17 6.53
C THR A 35 15.37 -5.91 7.39
N THR A 36 14.76 -4.85 6.86
CA THR A 36 14.67 -3.54 7.53
C THR A 36 13.62 -3.47 8.64
N GLY A 37 12.94 -4.58 8.97
CA GLY A 37 11.91 -4.60 10.00
C GLY A 37 10.82 -3.57 9.67
N GLY A 38 10.04 -3.85 8.63
CA GLY A 38 9.00 -2.93 8.14
C GLY A 38 8.00 -2.50 9.23
N PHE A 39 7.04 -1.65 8.86
CA PHE A 39 6.09 -1.05 9.82
C PHE A 39 5.26 -2.04 10.67
N ALA A 40 5.25 -3.33 10.33
CA ALA A 40 4.65 -4.39 11.13
C ALA A 40 5.57 -4.94 12.25
N ALA A 41 6.89 -4.87 12.08
CA ALA A 41 7.88 -5.39 13.03
C ALA A 41 8.06 -4.48 14.24
N ASP A 42 8.02 -3.15 14.04
CA ASP A 42 8.02 -2.16 15.13
C ASP A 42 6.90 -1.14 14.95
N ARG A 43 5.85 -1.29 15.78
CA ARG A 43 4.70 -0.38 15.81
C ARG A 43 5.09 1.05 16.20
N LYS A 44 6.14 1.23 17.02
CA LYS A 44 6.61 2.57 17.42
C LYS A 44 7.25 3.28 16.23
N LEU A 45 8.11 2.59 15.48
CA LEU A 45 8.71 3.12 14.25
C LEU A 45 7.65 3.52 13.22
N ALA A 46 6.63 2.68 13.02
CA ALA A 46 5.50 2.98 12.13
C ALA A 46 4.75 4.24 12.53
N ARG A 47 4.47 4.41 13.82
CA ARG A 47 3.80 5.61 14.35
C ARG A 47 4.63 6.87 14.12
N ILE A 48 5.93 6.81 14.37
CA ILE A 48 6.84 7.96 14.20
C ILE A 48 6.94 8.34 12.71
N ALA A 49 7.16 7.37 11.83
CA ALA A 49 7.25 7.60 10.39
C ALA A 49 5.93 8.15 9.82
N GLY A 50 4.78 7.59 10.22
CA GLY A 50 3.46 8.07 9.84
C GLY A 50 3.21 9.51 10.29
N ALA A 51 3.53 9.84 11.55
CA ALA A 51 3.40 11.20 12.06
C ALA A 51 4.31 12.20 11.33
N LYS A 52 5.56 11.83 11.04
CA LYS A 52 6.50 12.66 10.29
C LYS A 52 5.99 12.91 8.87
N GLY A 53 5.55 11.87 8.16
CA GLY A 53 4.96 11.99 6.82
C GLY A 53 3.71 12.86 6.80
N GLY A 54 2.83 12.68 7.78
CA GLY A 54 1.63 13.51 7.94
C GLY A 54 1.94 14.98 8.18
N ARG A 55 2.94 15.30 9.02
CA ARG A 55 3.37 16.68 9.29
C ARG A 55 4.03 17.36 8.09
N ILE A 56 4.80 16.62 7.29
CA ILE A 56 5.49 17.15 6.09
C ILE A 56 4.53 17.31 4.89
N SER A 57 3.41 16.57 4.90
CA SER A 57 2.46 16.57 3.78
C SER A 57 1.90 17.97 3.50
N LYS A 58 1.95 18.37 2.23
CA LYS A 58 1.32 19.59 1.71
C LYS A 58 -0.15 19.39 1.29
N ARG A 59 -0.66 18.16 1.31
CA ARG A 59 -1.97 17.80 0.74
C ARG A 59 -3.17 18.18 1.62
N GLY A 60 -2.95 18.88 2.73
CA GLY A 60 -3.99 19.21 3.72
C GLY A 60 -4.53 17.98 4.45
N LYS A 61 -5.18 18.19 5.59
CA LYS A 61 -5.95 17.14 6.24
C LYS A 61 -7.27 16.99 5.50
N LYS A 62 -7.72 15.75 5.31
CA LYS A 62 -9.07 15.50 4.80
C LYS A 62 -10.06 15.85 5.92
N GLU A 63 -10.89 16.86 5.71
CA GLU A 63 -12.04 17.13 6.56
C GLU A 63 -13.07 16.03 6.33
N VAL A 64 -13.32 15.23 7.36
CA VAL A 64 -14.44 14.29 7.36
C VAL A 64 -15.61 15.09 7.92
N LYS A 65 -16.57 15.43 7.07
CA LYS A 65 -17.85 15.96 7.55
C LYS A 65 -18.58 14.78 8.18
N ASP A 66 -18.78 14.84 9.49
CA ASP A 66 -19.65 13.90 10.19
C ASP A 66 -21.08 14.23 9.78
N GLU A 67 -21.56 13.56 8.74
CA GLU A 67 -22.99 13.52 8.42
C GLU A 67 -23.65 12.67 9.51
N GLN A 68 -24.23 13.35 10.51
CA GLN A 68 -25.08 12.75 11.52
C GLN A 68 -26.31 12.16 10.82
N ILE A 69 -26.53 10.85 11.03
CA ILE A 69 -27.72 10.11 10.63
C ILE A 69 -28.92 10.61 11.43
#